data_AF-A0A7X4DWQ1-F1
#
_entry.id   AF-A0A7X4DWQ1-F1
#
_cell.length_a   1.000
_cell.length_b   1.000
_cell.length_c   1.000
_cell.angle_alpha   90.00
_cell.angle_beta   90.00
_cell.angle_gamma   90.00
#
_symmetry.space_group_name_H-M   'P 1'
#
loop_
_entity.id
_entity.type
_entity.pdbx_description
1 polymer ?
#
loop_
_entity_poly.entity_id
_entity_poly.type
_entity_poly.pdbx_seq_one_letter_code
_entity_poly.pdbx_strand_id
1 'polypeptide(L)'
;MATRYKSLRNIRRRSRNRNGKSGILSALADGAFVPYVIEASYSFNEAFRDLFPHGLPPETPLVTVDGSSSGAACGDPATRAVEVSDRVPDLKLDWERCEGEWSLLTTCDPPPYATGVYVIWEPLLFVRGRRAVCVGQGPIRARLAEHRRDERIGHHGTGSLLVTWAPCRPDARAGVVRFLAARYRPYENESDPRADPVSVNLPL
;
A
#
# COMPACT_ATOMS: atom_id res chain seq x y z
N MET A 1 -29.22 -10.67 35.13
CA MET A 1 -28.10 -11.46 34.60
C MET A 1 -26.96 -10.50 34.26
N ALA A 2 -25.74 -10.72 34.77
CA ALA A 2 -24.59 -9.87 34.44
C ALA A 2 -23.91 -10.36 33.15
N THR A 3 -23.89 -9.53 32.10
CA THR A 3 -23.22 -9.82 30.83
C THR A 3 -21.70 -9.85 31.04
N ARG A 4 -21.05 -10.99 30.78
CA ARG A 4 -19.59 -11.14 30.90
C ARG A 4 -18.93 -10.70 29.60
N TYR A 5 -18.09 -9.66 29.64
CA TYR A 5 -17.30 -9.25 28.48
C TYR A 5 -15.98 -10.02 28.40
N LYS A 6 -15.51 -10.33 27.18
CA LYS A 6 -14.18 -10.88 26.96
C LYS A 6 -13.16 -9.75 27.16
N SER A 7 -12.36 -9.86 28.23
CA SER A 7 -11.26 -8.92 28.46
C SER A 7 -10.24 -8.97 27.32
N LEU A 8 -9.83 -7.80 26.82
CA LEU A 8 -8.75 -7.68 25.82
C LEU A 8 -7.44 -8.36 26.26
N ARG A 9 -7.21 -8.49 27.59
CA ARG A 9 -6.08 -9.24 28.14
C ARG A 9 -6.13 -10.74 27.79
N ASN A 10 -7.32 -11.33 27.78
CA ASN A 10 -7.51 -12.74 27.44
C ASN A 10 -7.31 -13.00 25.94
N ILE A 11 -7.66 -12.01 25.12
CA ILE A 11 -7.49 -12.06 23.66
C ILE A 11 -5.99 -11.99 23.30
N ARG A 12 -5.24 -11.10 23.96
CA ARG A 12 -3.77 -11.02 23.81
C ARG A 12 -3.07 -12.35 24.13
N ARG A 13 -3.53 -13.07 25.16
CA ARG A 13 -2.96 -14.37 25.53
C ARG A 13 -3.23 -15.46 24.48
N ARG A 14 -4.40 -15.44 23.84
CA ARG A 14 -4.76 -16.44 22.81
C ARG A 14 -4.12 -16.17 21.46
N SER A 15 -3.84 -14.91 21.13
CA SER A 15 -3.38 -14.52 19.80
C SER A 15 -1.86 -14.36 19.67
N ARG A 16 -1.07 -14.58 20.74
CA ARG A 16 0.36 -14.82 20.57
C ARG A 16 0.54 -16.18 19.88
N ASN A 17 0.62 -16.14 18.56
CA ASN A 17 1.05 -17.27 17.77
C ASN A 17 2.49 -17.65 18.19
N ARG A 18 2.87 -18.93 18.13
CA ARG A 18 4.16 -19.45 18.66
C ARG A 18 5.40 -18.75 18.07
N ASN A 19 5.23 -18.01 16.99
CA ASN A 19 6.29 -17.36 16.22
C ASN A 19 6.54 -15.88 16.57
N GLY A 20 5.89 -15.33 17.61
CA GLY A 20 6.16 -13.96 18.07
C GLY A 20 5.79 -12.85 17.09
N LYS A 21 5.03 -13.15 16.03
CA LYS A 21 4.54 -12.13 15.08
C LYS A 21 3.30 -11.43 15.64
N SER A 22 3.31 -10.10 15.57
CA SER A 22 2.13 -9.27 15.87
C SER A 22 1.02 -9.58 14.86
N GLY A 23 -0.12 -10.05 15.36
CA GLY A 23 -1.31 -10.33 14.55
C GLY A 23 -2.28 -9.16 14.52
N ILE A 24 -3.06 -9.05 13.45
CA ILE A 24 -4.22 -8.15 13.37
C ILE A 24 -5.46 -8.99 13.68
N LEU A 25 -6.20 -8.59 14.70
CA LEU A 25 -7.55 -9.09 14.97
C LEU A 25 -8.55 -8.11 14.40
N SER A 26 -9.67 -8.59 13.88
CA SER A 26 -10.78 -7.72 13.49
C SER A 26 -12.05 -8.17 14.20
N ALA A 27 -12.82 -7.22 14.71
CA ALA A 27 -14.13 -7.47 15.31
C ALA A 27 -15.23 -6.84 14.47
N LEU A 28 -16.36 -7.53 14.30
CA LEU A 28 -17.51 -6.99 13.61
C LEU A 28 -18.27 -6.00 14.51
N ALA A 29 -18.44 -4.75 14.06
CA ALA A 29 -19.25 -3.71 14.67
C ALA A 29 -20.10 -3.05 13.59
N ASP A 30 -21.42 -2.96 13.78
CA ASP A 30 -22.35 -2.30 12.85
C ASP A 30 -22.20 -2.74 11.38
N GLY A 31 -21.92 -4.03 11.16
CA GLY A 31 -21.74 -4.60 9.83
C GLY A 31 -20.36 -4.40 9.20
N ALA A 32 -19.42 -3.74 9.89
CA ALA A 32 -18.05 -3.53 9.44
C ALA A 32 -17.01 -4.18 10.36
N PHE A 33 -15.91 -4.66 9.79
CA PHE A 33 -14.79 -5.20 10.57
C PHE A 33 -13.86 -4.08 11.01
N VAL A 34 -13.66 -3.96 12.32
CA VAL A 34 -12.80 -2.96 12.95
C VAL A 34 -11.52 -3.64 13.41
N PRO A 35 -10.34 -3.21 12.93
CA PRO A 35 -9.08 -3.84 13.27
C PRO A 35 -8.62 -3.46 14.68
N TYR A 36 -7.97 -4.42 15.34
CA TYR A 36 -7.25 -4.31 16.58
C TYR A 36 -5.86 -4.93 16.39
N VAL A 37 -4.82 -4.10 16.43
CA VAL A 37 -3.45 -4.61 16.32
C VAL A 37 -2.91 -4.89 17.71
N ILE A 38 -2.52 -6.14 17.87
CA ILE A 38 -1.97 -6.67 19.11
C ILE A 38 -0.63 -5.99 19.36
N GLU A 39 -0.42 -5.52 20.60
CA GLU A 39 0.78 -4.81 21.05
C GLU A 39 0.98 -3.41 20.46
N ALA A 40 0.05 -2.92 19.62
CA ALA A 40 0.05 -1.52 19.21
C ALA A 40 -0.35 -0.57 20.36
N SER A 41 0.00 0.71 20.20
CA SER A 41 -0.31 1.77 21.17
C SER A 41 -1.83 1.95 21.36
N TYR A 42 -2.21 2.75 22.36
CA TYR A 42 -3.61 3.07 22.62
C TYR A 42 -4.26 3.73 21.40
N SER A 43 -3.61 4.76 20.86
CA SER A 43 -4.08 5.56 19.71
C SER A 43 -4.29 4.73 18.45
N PHE A 44 -3.47 3.69 18.24
CA PHE A 44 -3.66 2.76 17.12
C PHE A 44 -5.02 2.05 17.18
N ASN A 45 -5.51 1.76 18.39
CA ASN A 45 -6.72 1.00 18.62
C ASN A 45 -7.86 1.90 19.13
N GLU A 46 -7.82 3.20 18.90
CA GLU A 46 -8.78 4.17 19.44
C GLU A 46 -10.20 3.87 18.95
N ALA A 47 -10.42 3.82 17.63
CA ALA A 47 -11.73 3.47 17.07
C ALA A 47 -12.28 2.13 17.59
N PHE A 48 -11.40 1.12 17.74
CA PHE A 48 -11.79 -0.16 18.31
C PHE A 48 -12.19 -0.04 19.79
N ARG A 49 -11.48 0.77 20.57
CA ARG A 49 -11.74 0.97 22.00
C ARG A 49 -12.96 1.84 22.24
N ASP A 50 -13.23 2.80 21.38
CA ASP A 50 -14.43 3.64 21.44
C ASP A 50 -15.69 2.82 21.16
N LEU A 51 -15.60 1.87 20.22
CA LEU A 51 -16.68 0.93 19.92
C LEU A 51 -16.82 -0.17 21.00
N PHE A 52 -15.71 -0.56 21.64
CA PHE A 52 -15.67 -1.62 22.65
C PHE A 52 -15.03 -1.18 23.98
N PRO A 53 -15.57 -0.15 24.67
CA PRO A 53 -14.92 0.46 25.84
C PRO A 53 -14.83 -0.49 27.04
N HIS A 54 -15.76 -1.45 27.11
CA HIS A 54 -15.82 -2.47 28.15
C HIS A 54 -15.25 -3.82 27.71
N GLY A 55 -14.62 -3.87 26.53
CA GLY A 55 -14.17 -5.08 25.87
C GLY A 55 -15.22 -5.67 24.92
N LEU A 56 -14.90 -6.83 24.36
CA LEU A 56 -15.73 -7.45 23.33
C LEU A 56 -16.87 -8.26 23.96
N PRO A 57 -18.13 -8.07 23.49
CA PRO A 57 -19.21 -9.00 23.78
C PRO A 57 -18.82 -10.46 23.45
N PRO A 58 -19.35 -11.46 24.19
CA PRO A 58 -19.02 -12.87 23.94
C PRO A 58 -19.26 -13.33 22.51
N GLU A 59 -20.34 -12.82 21.90
CA GLU A 59 -20.84 -13.21 20.59
C GLU A 59 -20.23 -12.39 19.44
N THR A 60 -19.33 -11.45 19.73
CA THR A 60 -18.70 -10.66 18.67
C THR A 60 -17.81 -11.55 17.81
N PRO A 61 -18.08 -11.68 16.50
CA PRO A 61 -17.23 -12.43 15.59
C PRO A 61 -15.83 -11.82 15.56
N LEU A 62 -14.81 -12.67 15.73
CA LEU A 62 -13.40 -12.28 15.62
C LEU A 62 -12.77 -13.01 14.46
N VAL A 63 -12.06 -12.26 13.62
CA VAL A 63 -11.28 -12.81 12.52
C VAL A 63 -9.82 -12.42 12.72
N THR A 64 -8.93 -13.40 12.65
CA THR A 64 -7.48 -13.14 12.56
C THR A 64 -7.12 -12.98 11.09
N VAL A 65 -6.62 -11.80 10.74
CA VAL A 65 -6.01 -11.61 9.42
C VAL A 65 -4.54 -11.95 9.61
N ASP A 66 -4.17 -13.18 9.29
CA ASP A 66 -2.77 -13.51 9.12
C ASP A 66 -2.27 -12.64 7.97
N GLY A 67 -1.27 -11.78 8.22
CA GLY A 67 -0.61 -10.95 7.21
C GLY A 67 0.17 -11.76 6.16
N SER A 68 -0.23 -13.02 5.94
CA SER A 68 0.28 -13.98 4.99
C SER A 68 -0.93 -14.58 4.23
N SER A 69 -1.54 -13.77 3.38
CA SER A 69 -2.41 -14.23 2.29
C SER A 69 -2.13 -13.26 1.12
N SER A 70 -1.41 -13.65 0.06
CA SER A 70 -1.77 -14.66 -0.95
C SER A 70 -3.27 -14.61 -1.22
N GLY A 71 -3.62 -13.84 -2.27
CA GLY A 71 -4.99 -13.51 -2.61
C GLY A 71 -5.79 -14.76 -3.00
N ALA A 72 -6.83 -15.04 -2.21
CA ALA A 72 -7.96 -15.83 -2.66
C ALA A 72 -9.16 -14.89 -2.75
N ALA A 73 -9.45 -14.42 -3.96
CA ALA A 73 -10.62 -13.62 -4.25
C ALA A 73 -11.85 -14.51 -4.41
N CYS A 74 -12.93 -14.18 -3.72
CA CYS A 74 -14.27 -14.65 -4.04
C CYS A 74 -14.68 -13.98 -5.37
N GLY A 75 -14.95 -14.79 -6.39
CA GLY A 75 -15.03 -14.36 -7.79
C GLY A 75 -16.29 -13.57 -8.12
N ASP A 76 -16.08 -12.42 -8.76
CA ASP A 76 -17.07 -11.68 -9.54
C ASP A 76 -16.74 -11.93 -11.03
N PRO A 77 -17.61 -12.58 -11.83
CA PRO A 77 -17.23 -13.15 -13.13
C PRO A 77 -17.02 -12.15 -14.28
N ALA A 78 -17.00 -10.84 -14.03
CA ALA A 78 -16.88 -9.82 -15.10
C ALA A 78 -15.50 -9.15 -15.23
N THR A 79 -14.57 -9.36 -14.28
CA THR A 79 -13.21 -8.78 -14.41
C THR A 79 -12.23 -9.85 -14.85
N ARG A 80 -11.90 -9.86 -16.13
CA ARG A 80 -10.80 -10.64 -16.71
C ARG A 80 -9.49 -10.10 -16.13
N ALA A 81 -9.15 -10.54 -14.91
CA ALA A 81 -7.89 -10.25 -14.28
C ALA A 81 -6.80 -10.79 -15.20
N VAL A 82 -5.98 -9.89 -15.73
CA VAL A 82 -4.76 -10.27 -16.44
C VAL A 82 -3.91 -11.00 -15.39
N GLU A 83 -3.84 -12.33 -15.49
CA GLU A 83 -2.90 -13.12 -14.71
C GLU A 83 -1.49 -12.64 -15.08
N VAL A 84 -0.92 -11.80 -14.22
CA VAL A 84 0.46 -11.35 -14.36
C VAL A 84 1.34 -12.54 -14.01
N SER A 85 1.67 -13.32 -15.03
CA SER A 85 2.58 -14.46 -14.96
C SER A 85 3.93 -14.02 -14.35
N ASP A 86 4.50 -14.81 -13.44
CA ASP A 86 5.84 -14.67 -12.82
C ASP A 86 7.00 -14.81 -13.84
N ARG A 87 6.84 -14.27 -15.05
CA ARG A 87 7.88 -14.26 -16.08
C ARG A 87 9.00 -13.31 -15.67
N VAL A 88 10.21 -13.68 -16.07
CA VAL A 88 11.39 -12.81 -16.01
C VAL A 88 11.02 -11.47 -16.67
N PRO A 89 11.30 -10.32 -16.03
CA PRO A 89 10.95 -9.03 -16.61
C PRO A 89 11.64 -8.82 -17.95
N ASP A 90 10.89 -8.32 -18.92
CA ASP A 90 11.40 -8.04 -20.27
C ASP A 90 12.45 -6.91 -20.24
N LEU A 91 12.32 -5.99 -19.29
CA LEU A 91 13.22 -4.86 -19.10
C LEU A 91 13.65 -4.73 -17.64
N LYS A 92 14.96 -4.62 -17.40
CA LYS A 92 15.50 -4.34 -16.07
C LYS A 92 15.75 -2.84 -15.92
N LEU A 93 15.14 -2.24 -14.90
CA LEU A 93 15.31 -0.85 -14.49
C LEU A 93 16.15 -0.77 -13.22
N ASP A 94 17.08 0.18 -13.21
CA ASP A 94 17.84 0.55 -12.03
C ASP A 94 17.05 1.61 -11.25
N TRP A 95 16.35 1.17 -10.21
CA TRP A 95 15.51 2.03 -9.38
C TRP A 95 16.36 2.84 -8.41
N GLU A 96 16.29 4.15 -8.55
CA GLU A 96 16.99 5.11 -7.72
C GLU A 96 16.27 5.33 -6.39
N ARG A 97 17.09 5.49 -5.35
CA ARG A 97 16.70 5.71 -3.95
C ARG A 97 17.62 6.79 -3.36
N CYS A 98 17.09 7.66 -2.49
CA CYS A 98 17.95 8.60 -1.76
C CYS A 98 18.58 7.89 -0.55
N GLU A 99 19.91 7.82 -0.52
CA GLU A 99 20.67 7.30 0.64
C GLU A 99 20.30 5.87 1.07
N GLY A 100 19.93 5.02 0.11
CA GLY A 100 19.51 3.63 0.37
C GLY A 100 18.06 3.49 0.84
N GLU A 101 17.40 4.60 1.14
CA GLU A 101 16.00 4.69 1.53
C GLU A 101 15.13 5.35 0.44
N TRP A 102 13.83 5.23 0.60
CA TRP A 102 12.88 5.86 -0.32
C TRP A 102 12.88 7.36 -0.09
N SER A 103 12.94 8.15 -1.16
CA SER A 103 13.04 9.60 -1.05
C SER A 103 11.69 10.21 -0.69
N LEU A 104 11.64 11.20 0.19
CA LEU A 104 10.42 11.99 0.40
C LEU A 104 10.13 12.80 -0.86
N LEU A 105 8.87 12.84 -1.31
CA LEU A 105 8.46 13.64 -2.47
C LEU A 105 8.84 15.12 -2.30
N THR A 106 8.76 15.65 -1.07
CA THR A 106 9.06 17.05 -0.75
C THR A 106 10.55 17.40 -0.87
N THR A 107 11.46 16.46 -0.61
CA THR A 107 12.91 16.70 -0.62
C THR A 107 13.67 16.02 -1.75
N CYS A 108 13.03 15.09 -2.48
CA CYS A 108 13.66 14.39 -3.60
C CYS A 108 14.02 15.37 -4.73
N ASP A 109 15.30 15.52 -5.05
CA ASP A 109 15.74 16.36 -6.16
C ASP A 109 16.53 15.54 -7.19
N PRO A 110 15.85 14.86 -8.12
CA PRO A 110 16.52 14.11 -9.18
C PRO A 110 17.41 15.02 -10.04
N PRO A 111 18.47 14.47 -10.67
CA PRO A 111 19.29 15.23 -11.61
C PRO A 111 18.44 15.93 -12.69
N PRO A 112 18.81 17.15 -13.13
CA PRO A 112 17.99 17.92 -14.08
C PRO A 112 17.78 17.23 -15.44
N TYR A 113 18.65 16.29 -15.80
CA TYR A 113 18.58 15.49 -17.03
C TYR A 113 17.85 14.15 -16.84
N ALA A 114 17.44 13.81 -15.61
CA ALA A 114 16.79 12.53 -15.32
C ALA A 114 15.44 12.44 -16.02
N THR A 115 15.33 11.48 -16.95
CA THR A 115 14.11 11.23 -17.70
C THR A 115 13.79 9.74 -17.67
N GLY A 116 12.56 9.39 -17.30
CA GLY A 116 12.22 7.99 -17.11
C GLY A 116 10.82 7.78 -16.56
N VAL A 117 10.70 6.86 -15.61
CA VAL A 117 9.44 6.52 -14.92
C VAL A 117 9.58 6.76 -13.43
N TYR A 118 8.48 7.05 -12.76
CA TYR A 118 8.44 7.21 -11.31
C TYR A 118 7.15 6.65 -10.73
N VAL A 119 7.22 6.35 -9.43
CA VAL A 119 6.05 5.99 -8.62
C VAL A 119 6.09 6.81 -7.33
N ILE A 120 4.96 7.44 -7.02
CA ILE A 120 4.72 8.14 -5.75
C ILE A 120 3.94 7.20 -4.84
N TRP A 121 4.36 7.13 -3.58
CA TRP A 121 3.86 6.19 -2.60
C TRP A 121 3.33 6.89 -1.37
N GLU A 122 2.20 6.41 -0.89
CA GLU A 122 1.71 6.69 0.44
C GLU A 122 2.25 5.60 1.39
N PRO A 123 3.09 5.95 2.38
CA PRO A 123 3.51 4.99 3.38
C PRO A 123 2.29 4.60 4.21
N LEU A 124 2.07 3.29 4.37
CA LEU A 124 1.03 2.81 5.26
C LEU A 124 1.62 2.77 6.67
N LEU A 125 1.24 3.74 7.51
CA LEU A 125 1.76 3.89 8.89
C LEU A 125 1.62 2.61 9.75
N PHE A 126 0.78 1.67 9.33
CA PHE A 126 0.30 0.55 10.14
C PHE A 126 0.49 -0.85 9.50
N VAL A 127 0.95 -0.90 8.26
CA VAL A 127 1.26 -2.16 7.55
C VAL A 127 2.65 -1.99 6.95
N ARG A 128 3.51 -3.02 7.02
CA ARG A 128 4.75 -3.04 6.20
C ARG A 128 4.35 -3.08 4.74
N GLY A 129 4.12 -1.91 4.16
CA GLY A 129 3.50 -1.78 2.86
C GLY A 129 3.39 -0.31 2.47
N ARG A 130 3.15 -0.12 1.19
CA ARG A 130 3.00 1.19 0.55
C ARG A 130 1.86 1.07 -0.43
N ARG A 131 1.09 2.14 -0.57
CA ARG A 131 0.10 2.23 -1.63
C ARG A 131 0.60 3.19 -2.69
N ALA A 132 0.57 2.78 -3.95
CA ALA A 132 0.91 3.70 -5.02
C ALA A 132 -0.18 4.79 -5.11
N VAL A 133 0.25 6.05 -5.11
CA VAL A 133 -0.61 7.21 -5.31
C VAL A 133 -0.66 7.56 -6.78
N CYS A 134 0.51 7.65 -7.41
CA CYS A 134 0.65 8.02 -8.81
C CYS A 134 1.78 7.21 -9.44
N VAL A 135 1.59 6.83 -10.70
CA VAL A 135 2.63 6.28 -11.58
C VAL A 135 2.70 7.19 -12.79
N GLY A 136 3.90 7.68 -13.12
CA GLY A 136 4.08 8.60 -14.24
C GLY A 136 5.42 8.45 -14.95
N GLN A 137 5.62 9.28 -15.97
CA GLN A 137 6.79 9.26 -16.85
C GLN A 137 7.19 10.67 -17.29
N GLY A 138 8.41 10.81 -17.81
CA GLY A 138 8.91 12.04 -18.43
C GLY A 138 10.12 12.62 -17.72
N PRO A 139 10.36 13.96 -17.84
CA PRO A 139 11.42 14.66 -17.12
C PRO A 139 11.12 14.66 -15.61
N ILE A 140 11.78 13.79 -14.87
CA ILE A 140 11.35 13.36 -13.53
C ILE A 140 11.31 14.56 -12.58
N ARG A 141 12.36 15.38 -12.57
CA ARG A 141 12.44 16.57 -11.70
C ARG A 141 11.27 17.54 -11.90
N ALA A 142 10.92 17.83 -13.16
CA ALA A 142 9.81 18.73 -13.49
C ALA A 142 8.47 18.14 -13.06
N ARG A 143 8.24 16.85 -13.36
CA ARG A 143 7.01 16.14 -13.00
C ARG A 143 6.80 16.05 -11.48
N LEU A 144 7.84 15.74 -10.72
CA LEU A 144 7.73 15.72 -9.25
C LEU A 144 7.47 17.13 -8.68
N ALA A 145 8.01 18.18 -9.30
CA ALA A 145 7.72 19.56 -8.89
C ALA A 145 6.27 19.96 -9.18
N GLU A 146 5.68 19.50 -10.29
CA GLU A 146 4.24 19.63 -10.57
C GLU A 146 3.41 18.91 -9.50
N HIS A 147 3.75 17.65 -9.21
CA HIS A 147 3.03 16.81 -8.24
C HIS A 147 3.07 17.32 -6.80
N ARG A 148 4.10 18.07 -6.41
CA ARG A 148 4.14 18.77 -5.11
C ARG A 148 3.07 19.85 -4.97
N ARG A 149 2.60 20.41 -6.08
CA ARG A 149 1.59 21.47 -6.12
C ARG A 149 0.21 20.93 -6.46
N ASP A 150 0.12 19.66 -6.86
CA ASP A 150 -1.15 19.01 -7.16
C ASP A 150 -1.84 18.60 -5.86
N GLU A 151 -2.92 19.29 -5.54
CA GLU A 151 -3.74 18.99 -4.36
C GLU A 151 -4.25 17.56 -4.37
N ARG A 152 -4.58 16.97 -5.53
CA ARG A 152 -5.10 15.59 -5.61
C ARG A 152 -4.09 14.59 -5.06
N ILE A 153 -2.81 14.81 -5.35
CA ILE A 153 -1.71 13.99 -4.82
C ILE A 153 -1.45 14.36 -3.37
N GLY A 154 -1.41 15.66 -3.04
CA GLY A 154 -1.13 16.16 -1.69
C GLY A 154 -2.15 15.73 -0.61
N HIS A 155 -3.39 15.42 -1.00
CA HIS A 155 -4.40 14.87 -0.07
C HIS A 155 -4.08 13.44 0.37
N HIS A 156 -3.23 12.71 -0.36
CA HIS A 156 -2.76 11.38 0.02
C HIS A 156 -1.55 11.49 0.96
N GLY A 157 -1.66 10.90 2.14
CA GLY A 157 -0.66 10.95 3.20
C GLY A 157 -0.70 12.23 4.03
N THR A 158 -0.75 12.09 5.36
CA THR A 158 -0.65 13.18 6.34
C THR A 158 0.76 13.81 6.42
N GLY A 159 1.51 13.85 5.32
CA GLY A 159 2.75 14.63 5.21
C GLY A 159 4.02 13.88 4.80
N SER A 160 3.96 12.65 4.28
CA SER A 160 5.20 11.94 3.90
C SER A 160 5.03 11.02 2.68
N LEU A 161 4.60 11.57 1.55
CA LEU A 161 4.68 10.84 0.30
C LEU A 161 6.13 10.48 -0.01
N LEU A 162 6.36 9.24 -0.43
CA LEU A 162 7.66 8.75 -0.88
C LEU A 162 7.68 8.69 -2.40
N VAL A 163 8.86 8.69 -2.99
CA VAL A 163 9.05 8.55 -4.43
C VAL A 163 10.19 7.59 -4.74
N THR A 164 9.99 6.78 -5.77
CA THR A 164 11.06 6.06 -6.46
C THR A 164 10.98 6.37 -7.93
N TRP A 165 12.12 6.35 -8.60
CA TRP A 165 12.19 6.59 -10.03
C TRP A 165 13.30 5.78 -10.66
N ALA A 166 13.26 5.64 -11.97
CA ALA A 166 14.32 4.97 -12.72
C ALA A 166 14.47 5.68 -14.08
N PRO A 167 15.70 5.91 -14.57
CA PRO A 167 15.94 6.25 -15.95
C PRO A 167 15.29 5.20 -16.87
N CYS A 168 14.60 5.66 -17.91
CA CYS A 168 13.96 4.75 -18.86
C CYS A 168 13.95 5.35 -20.26
N ARG A 169 14.21 4.52 -21.27
CA ARG A 169 14.26 4.96 -22.67
C ARG A 169 12.87 5.42 -23.14
N PRO A 170 12.77 6.50 -23.93
CA PRO A 170 11.48 7.10 -24.32
C PRO A 170 10.47 6.13 -24.94
N ASP A 171 10.95 5.17 -25.74
CA ASP A 171 10.15 4.15 -26.44
C ASP A 171 9.49 3.13 -25.51
N ALA A 172 10.06 2.88 -24.33
CA ALA A 172 9.55 1.89 -23.38
C ALA A 172 8.64 2.48 -22.29
N ARG A 173 8.73 3.79 -22.02
CA ARG A 173 8.12 4.39 -20.81
C ARG A 173 6.61 4.17 -20.73
N ALA A 174 5.88 4.32 -21.84
CA ALA A 174 4.43 4.17 -21.83
C ALA A 174 4.00 2.74 -21.46
N GLY A 175 4.69 1.73 -22.02
CA GLY A 175 4.46 0.33 -21.68
C GLY A 175 4.84 0.00 -20.23
N VAL A 176 5.93 0.58 -19.72
CA VAL A 176 6.32 0.43 -18.32
C VAL A 176 5.28 1.05 -17.38
N VAL A 177 4.84 2.28 -17.64
CA VAL A 177 3.78 2.94 -16.85
C VAL A 177 2.51 2.11 -16.87
N ARG A 178 2.12 1.58 -18.04
CA ARG A 178 0.94 0.70 -18.17
C ARG A 178 1.07 -0.56 -17.30
N PHE A 179 2.21 -1.22 -17.34
CA PHE A 179 2.50 -2.39 -16.51
C PHE A 179 2.44 -2.06 -15.01
N LEU A 180 3.11 -1.00 -14.58
CA LEU A 180 3.13 -0.58 -13.17
C LEU A 180 1.75 -0.15 -12.67
N ALA A 181 0.98 0.58 -13.49
CA ALA A 181 -0.38 0.99 -13.16
C ALA A 181 -1.31 -0.23 -12.99
N ALA A 182 -1.21 -1.23 -13.88
CA ALA A 182 -1.96 -2.48 -13.72
C ALA A 182 -1.56 -3.24 -12.45
N ARG A 183 -0.25 -3.25 -12.12
CA ARG A 183 0.30 -3.97 -10.97
C ARG A 183 -0.06 -3.33 -9.62
N TYR A 184 0.04 -2.00 -9.53
CA TYR A 184 -0.10 -1.26 -8.27
C TYR A 184 -1.46 -0.60 -8.07
N ARG A 185 -2.23 -0.41 -9.15
CA ARG A 185 -3.53 0.27 -9.13
C ARG A 185 -3.47 1.61 -8.39
N PRO A 186 -2.67 2.57 -8.88
CA PRO A 186 -2.52 3.86 -8.22
C PRO A 186 -3.87 4.59 -8.14
N TYR A 187 -4.02 5.46 -7.14
CA TYR A 187 -5.22 6.30 -7.02
C TYR A 187 -5.36 7.24 -8.23
N GLU A 188 -4.26 7.89 -8.59
CA GLU A 188 -4.16 8.75 -9.76
C GLU A 188 -3.41 8.01 -10.86
N ASN A 189 -4.05 7.87 -12.02
CA ASN A 189 -3.49 7.10 -13.12
C ASN A 189 -3.22 7.97 -14.34
N GLU A 190 -1.95 8.14 -14.68
CA GLU A 190 -1.51 8.83 -15.90
C GLU A 190 -1.25 7.86 -17.06
N SER A 191 -1.55 6.55 -16.91
CA SER A 191 -1.23 5.56 -17.93
C SER A 191 -2.03 5.77 -19.22
N ASP A 192 -1.35 5.72 -20.37
CA ASP A 192 -2.02 5.55 -21.66
C ASP A 192 -2.60 4.12 -21.75
N PRO A 193 -3.92 3.96 -21.88
CA PRO A 193 -4.53 2.63 -21.97
C PRO A 193 -4.18 1.87 -23.26
N ARG A 194 -3.64 2.54 -24.28
CA ARG A 194 -3.32 1.95 -25.59
C ARG A 194 -1.90 1.40 -25.70
N ALA A 195 -1.03 1.70 -24.74
CA ALA A 195 0.34 1.19 -24.77
C ALA A 195 0.38 -0.31 -24.42
N ASP A 196 1.18 -1.07 -25.16
CA ASP A 196 1.46 -2.47 -24.81
C ASP A 196 2.30 -2.52 -23.52
N PRO A 197 1.87 -3.27 -22.48
CA PRO A 197 2.58 -3.31 -21.22
C PRO A 197 3.96 -3.96 -21.36
N VAL A 198 4.98 -3.33 -20.76
CA VAL A 198 6.35 -3.84 -20.72
C VAL A 198 6.67 -4.24 -19.28
N SER A 199 6.92 -5.54 -19.06
CA SER A 199 7.20 -6.08 -17.73
C SER A 199 8.57 -5.61 -17.24
N VAL A 200 8.64 -5.13 -16.00
CA VAL A 200 9.88 -4.65 -15.37
C VAL A 200 10.06 -5.24 -13.97
N ASN A 201 11.30 -5.26 -13.48
CA ASN A 201 11.53 -5.48 -12.06
C ASN A 201 10.87 -4.36 -11.25
N LEU A 202 10.22 -4.75 -10.16
CA LEU A 202 9.56 -3.81 -9.26
C LEU A 202 10.59 -3.08 -8.38
N PRO A 203 10.35 -1.81 -8.00
CA PRO A 203 11.12 -1.16 -6.95
C PRO A 203 10.90 -1.93 -5.64
N LEU A 204 11.91 -2.72 -5.25
CA LEU A 204 11.92 -3.53 -4.02
C LEU A 204 11.83 -2.66 -2.76
#